data_AF-A0A5M3W8V5-F1
#
_entry.id   AF-A0A5M3W8V5-F1
#
_cell.length_a   1.000
_cell.length_b   1.000
_cell.length_c   1.000
_cell.angle_alpha   90.00
_cell.angle_beta   90.00
_cell.angle_gamma   90.00
#
_symmetry.space_group_name_H-M   'P 1'
#
loop_
_entity.id
_entity.type
_entity.pdbx_description
1 polymer ?
#
loop_
_entity_poly.entity_id
_entity_poly.type
_entity_poly.pdbx_seq_one_letter_code
_entity_poly.pdbx_strand_id
1 'polypeptide(L)'
;MPPASAGPREVVGGYIEAVLGKDERTVRAVLVPETDFDNEFTNSIYPFQGWISASGLSIGEPRTSTIDCPDGVRCQRMTVVMDLCAVDNGSYPDGAFAQSFGVRYVKDRWLVSGFGSG
;
A
#
# COMPACT_ATOMS: atom_id res chain seq x y z
N MET A 1 11.33 2.15 -7.64
CA MET A 1 10.24 1.49 -8.39
C MET A 1 10.50 -0.01 -8.54
N PRO A 2 9.60 -0.89 -8.05
CA PRO A 2 9.70 -2.34 -8.24
C PRO A 2 9.66 -2.77 -9.73
N PRO A 3 10.41 -3.81 -10.12
CA PRO A 3 10.33 -4.37 -11.47
C PRO A 3 8.95 -4.99 -11.76
N ALA A 4 8.60 -5.18 -13.04
CA ALA A 4 7.31 -5.78 -13.41
C ALA A 4 7.16 -7.24 -12.93
N SER A 5 8.27 -7.95 -12.78
CA SER A 5 8.33 -9.31 -12.22
C SER A 5 8.24 -9.35 -10.69
N ALA A 6 8.17 -8.19 -10.02
CA ALA A 6 8.11 -8.12 -8.57
C ALA A 6 6.88 -8.86 -8.05
N GLY A 7 7.10 -9.67 -7.02
CA GLY A 7 6.04 -10.34 -6.31
C GLY A 7 5.18 -9.37 -5.48
N PRO A 8 4.02 -9.85 -4.98
CA PRO A 8 3.13 -9.13 -4.08
C PRO A 8 3.85 -8.38 -2.95
N ARG A 9 4.75 -9.09 -2.24
CA ARG A 9 5.50 -8.56 -1.10
C ARG A 9 6.38 -7.37 -1.49
N GLU A 10 7.11 -7.52 -2.58
CA GLU A 10 8.03 -6.51 -3.09
C GLU A 10 7.29 -5.27 -3.60
N VAL A 11 6.11 -5.47 -4.20
CA VAL A 11 5.23 -4.38 -4.62
C VAL A 11 4.70 -3.59 -3.42
N VAL A 12 4.23 -4.26 -2.37
CA VAL A 12 3.79 -3.58 -1.13
C VAL A 12 4.95 -2.87 -0.44
N GLY A 13 6.12 -3.51 -0.33
CA GLY A 13 7.30 -2.88 0.27
C GLY A 13 7.74 -1.64 -0.50
N GLY A 14 7.87 -1.73 -1.82
CA GLY A 14 8.25 -0.60 -2.66
C GLY A 14 7.20 0.52 -2.70
N TYR A 15 5.92 0.19 -2.50
CA TYR A 15 4.88 1.18 -2.29
C TYR A 15 5.07 1.96 -0.98
N ILE A 16 5.31 1.26 0.14
CA ILE A 16 5.53 1.88 1.46
C ILE A 16 6.78 2.76 1.44
N GLU A 17 7.87 2.28 0.86
CA GLU A 17 9.10 3.07 0.69
C GLU A 17 8.85 4.33 -0.13
N ALA A 18 8.09 4.23 -1.22
CA ALA A 18 7.74 5.37 -2.06
C ALA A 18 6.84 6.39 -1.32
N VAL A 19 5.89 5.91 -0.52
CA VAL A 19 5.05 6.76 0.34
C VAL A 19 5.89 7.54 1.34
N LEU A 20 6.77 6.87 2.08
CA LEU A 20 7.65 7.48 3.08
C LEU A 20 8.66 8.45 2.42
N GLY A 21 9.18 8.10 1.25
CA GLY A 21 10.10 8.92 0.47
C GLY A 21 9.45 10.04 -0.36
N LYS A 22 8.12 10.18 -0.31
CA LYS A 22 7.35 11.15 -1.13
C LYS A 22 7.59 11.00 -2.64
N ASP A 23 7.82 9.78 -3.10
CA ASP A 23 7.99 9.44 -4.52
C ASP A 23 6.63 9.15 -5.17
N GLU A 24 5.88 10.23 -5.46
CA GLU A 24 4.57 10.14 -6.11
C GLU A 24 4.62 9.38 -7.44
N ARG A 25 5.72 9.49 -8.19
CA ARG A 25 5.87 8.81 -9.48
C ARG A 25 5.85 7.31 -9.29
N THR A 26 6.61 6.78 -8.33
CA THR A 26 6.61 5.34 -8.03
C THR A 26 5.24 4.93 -7.48
N VAL A 27 4.65 5.70 -6.56
CA VAL A 27 3.32 5.41 -6.00
C VAL A 27 2.28 5.27 -7.12
N ARG A 28 2.16 6.25 -8.03
CA ARG A 28 1.23 6.22 -9.17
C ARG A 28 1.50 5.03 -10.11
N ALA A 29 2.75 4.61 -10.25
CA ALA A 29 3.12 3.50 -11.14
C ALA A 29 2.82 2.11 -10.54
N VAL A 30 2.68 2.01 -9.22
CA VAL A 30 2.42 0.74 -8.53
C VAL A 30 1.02 0.63 -7.95
N LEU A 31 0.20 1.68 -8.03
CA LEU A 31 -1.21 1.63 -7.70
C LEU A 31 -2.04 1.08 -8.86
N VAL A 32 -3.15 0.44 -8.51
CA VAL A 32 -4.20 0.10 -9.46
C VAL A 32 -4.74 1.40 -10.09
N PRO A 33 -4.84 1.51 -11.43
CA PRO A 33 -5.19 2.78 -12.10
C PRO A 33 -6.58 3.36 -11.76
N GLU A 34 -7.49 2.52 -11.29
CA GLU A 34 -8.84 2.89 -10.88
C GLU A 34 -8.95 3.22 -9.38
N THR A 35 -7.86 3.07 -8.62
CA THR A 35 -7.78 3.58 -7.25
C THR A 35 -7.79 5.10 -7.32
N ASP A 36 -8.68 5.72 -6.53
CA ASP A 36 -8.75 7.17 -6.40
C ASP A 36 -7.50 7.66 -5.65
N PHE A 37 -6.46 7.99 -6.43
CA PHE A 37 -5.20 8.50 -5.91
C PHE A 37 -5.43 9.77 -5.09
N ASP A 38 -6.29 10.67 -5.53
CA ASP A 38 -6.44 11.92 -4.80
C ASP A 38 -7.13 11.65 -3.45
N ASN A 39 -8.09 10.73 -3.39
CA ASN A 39 -8.68 10.33 -2.10
C ASN A 39 -7.69 9.61 -1.17
N GLU A 40 -6.86 8.69 -1.69
CA GLU A 40 -5.83 8.00 -0.88
C GLU A 40 -4.75 8.96 -0.37
N PHE A 41 -4.47 10.06 -1.09
CA PHE A 41 -3.33 10.93 -0.77
C PHE A 41 -3.70 12.32 -0.24
N THR A 42 -4.95 12.75 -0.37
CA THR A 42 -5.41 14.10 0.06
C THR A 42 -6.54 14.07 1.10
N ASN A 43 -7.18 12.91 1.33
CA ASN A 43 -8.23 12.80 2.35
C ASN A 43 -7.61 12.74 3.76
N SER A 44 -8.15 13.52 4.70
CA SER A 44 -7.72 13.56 6.10
C SER A 44 -7.85 12.23 6.85
N ILE A 45 -8.63 11.27 6.35
CA ILE A 45 -8.79 9.94 6.96
C ILE A 45 -7.72 8.95 6.48
N TYR A 46 -7.17 9.15 5.27
CA TYR A 46 -6.23 8.24 4.62
C TYR A 46 -4.85 8.84 4.29
N PRO A 47 -4.37 9.97 4.85
CA PRO A 47 -3.37 10.73 4.13
C PRO A 47 -2.00 10.10 4.35
N PHE A 48 -1.60 9.28 3.38
CA PHE A 48 -0.21 8.92 3.11
C PHE A 48 0.71 10.15 3.00
N GLN A 49 0.14 11.31 2.62
CA GLN A 49 0.81 12.61 2.70
C GLN A 49 1.38 12.87 4.12
N GLY A 50 0.69 12.44 5.18
CA GLY A 50 1.10 12.67 6.56
C GLY A 50 2.18 11.71 7.08
N TRP A 51 2.47 10.58 6.44
CA TRP A 51 3.49 9.65 6.96
C TRP A 51 4.89 10.19 6.68
N ILE A 52 5.66 10.49 7.72
CA ILE A 52 6.99 11.10 7.59
C ILE A 52 8.09 10.04 7.67
N SER A 53 8.02 9.18 8.69
CA SER A 53 8.99 8.12 8.89
C SER A 53 8.38 6.93 9.61
N ALA A 54 8.87 5.74 9.28
CA ALA A 54 8.48 4.51 9.94
C ALA A 54 9.70 3.63 10.21
N SER A 55 9.57 2.71 11.16
CA SER A 55 10.58 1.71 11.47
C SER A 55 9.95 0.33 11.67
N GLY A 56 10.79 -0.72 11.68
CA GLY A 56 10.33 -2.08 11.97
C GLY A 56 9.35 -2.66 10.93
N LEU A 57 9.44 -2.24 9.67
CA LEU A 57 8.57 -2.74 8.60
C LEU A 57 8.67 -4.26 8.47
N SER A 58 7.53 -4.92 8.63
CA SER A 58 7.34 -6.35 8.43
C SER A 58 6.12 -6.59 7.54
N ILE A 59 6.29 -7.45 6.55
CA ILE A 59 5.23 -7.79 5.59
C ILE A 59 5.01 -9.30 5.63
N GLY A 60 3.82 -9.71 6.07
CA GLY A 60 3.41 -11.12 6.19
C GLY A 60 3.37 -11.85 4.84
N GLU A 61 3.08 -13.14 4.85
CA GLU A 61 2.98 -13.92 3.61
C GLU A 61 1.75 -13.49 2.77
N PRO A 62 1.86 -13.48 1.42
CA PRO A 62 0.70 -13.22 0.57
C PRO A 62 -0.34 -14.34 0.70
N ARG A 63 -1.60 -13.96 0.88
CA ARG A 63 -2.75 -14.88 0.84
C ARG A 63 -3.69 -14.50 -0.28
N THR A 64 -4.21 -15.49 -1.02
CA THR A 64 -5.28 -15.26 -1.99
C THR A 64 -6.46 -14.58 -1.31
N SER A 65 -7.07 -13.60 -1.98
CA SER A 65 -8.22 -12.86 -1.45
C SER A 65 -9.28 -12.66 -2.53
N THR A 66 -10.54 -12.79 -2.12
CA THR A 66 -11.72 -12.49 -2.94
C THR A 66 -12.35 -11.14 -2.59
N ILE A 67 -11.82 -10.45 -1.57
CA ILE A 67 -12.29 -9.15 -1.11
C ILE A 67 -11.92 -8.10 -2.16
N ASP A 68 -12.90 -7.30 -2.59
CA ASP A 68 -12.74 -6.24 -3.61
C ASP A 68 -11.97 -6.71 -4.84
N CYS A 69 -12.05 -8.01 -5.14
CA CYS A 69 -11.33 -8.65 -6.22
C CYS A 69 -12.27 -8.87 -7.39
N PRO A 70 -12.05 -8.21 -8.54
CA PRO A 70 -12.89 -8.42 -9.71
C PRO A 70 -12.83 -9.88 -10.19
N ASP A 71 -13.94 -10.36 -10.75
CA ASP A 71 -14.03 -11.72 -11.28
C ASP A 71 -12.93 -12.01 -12.30
N GLY A 72 -12.31 -13.19 -12.18
CA GLY A 72 -11.22 -13.62 -13.05
C GLY A 72 -9.88 -12.93 -12.81
N VAL A 73 -9.79 -12.00 -11.84
CA VAL A 73 -8.55 -11.34 -11.48
C VAL A 73 -7.89 -12.07 -10.31
N ARG A 74 -6.55 -12.11 -10.31
CA ARG A 74 -5.78 -12.61 -9.19
C ARG A 74 -5.55 -11.49 -8.20
N CYS A 75 -6.08 -11.63 -6.98
CA CYS A 75 -5.82 -10.70 -5.89
C CYS A 75 -5.22 -11.42 -4.69
N GLN A 76 -4.35 -10.71 -4.00
CA GLN A 76 -3.73 -11.18 -2.77
C GLN A 76 -3.75 -10.09 -1.72
N ARG A 77 -3.73 -10.51 -0.45
CA ARG A 77 -3.59 -9.61 0.69
C ARG A 77 -2.41 -10.01 1.55
N MET A 78 -1.90 -9.03 2.27
CA MET A 78 -0.74 -9.15 3.13
C MET A 78 -0.97 -8.34 4.39
N THR A 79 -0.51 -8.81 5.55
CA THR A 79 -0.48 -7.97 6.75
C THR A 79 0.82 -7.18 6.76
N VAL A 80 0.71 -5.86 6.87
CA VAL A 80 1.84 -4.95 7.06
C VAL A 80 1.83 -4.50 8.51
N VAL A 81 2.97 -4.64 9.17
CA VAL A 81 3.20 -4.15 10.53
C VAL A 81 4.42 -3.23 10.50
N MET A 82 4.33 -2.07 11.13
CA MET A 82 5.44 -1.14 11.31
C MET A 82 5.15 -0.20 12.48
N ASP A 83 6.14 0.58 12.89
CA ASP A 83 5.98 1.69 13.82
C ASP A 83 6.05 3.01 13.04
N LEU A 84 4.99 3.82 13.07
CA LEU A 84 4.95 5.15 12.49
C LEU A 84 5.63 6.13 13.47
N CYS A 85 6.91 6.39 13.27
CA CYS A 85 7.71 7.19 14.19
C CYS A 85 7.39 8.69 14.11
N ALA A 86 6.90 9.16 12.96
CA ALA A 86 6.49 10.55 12.78
C ALA A 86 5.39 10.66 11.72
N VAL A 87 4.37 11.43 12.06
CA VAL A 87 3.19 11.70 11.23
C VAL A 87 2.84 13.18 11.34
N ASP A 88 2.38 13.79 10.24
CA ASP A 88 1.85 15.14 10.26
C ASP A 88 0.45 15.14 10.90
N ASN A 89 0.07 16.25 11.53
CA ASN A 89 -1.12 16.29 12.37
C ASN A 89 -2.41 16.03 11.55
N GLY A 90 -3.25 15.10 12.03
CA GLY A 90 -4.54 14.78 11.42
C GLY A 90 -4.55 13.60 10.43
N SER A 91 -3.45 12.85 10.27
CA SER A 91 -3.39 11.71 9.34
C SER A 91 -3.72 10.35 9.94
N TYR A 92 -2.95 9.97 10.95
CA TYR A 92 -2.94 8.68 11.64
C TYR A 92 -2.11 8.93 12.89
N PRO A 93 -2.42 8.35 14.06
CA PRO A 93 -1.55 8.49 15.22
C PRO A 93 -0.17 7.88 14.94
N ASP A 94 0.85 8.46 15.58
CA ASP A 94 2.15 7.84 15.72
C ASP A 94 2.06 6.52 16.50
N GLY A 95 3.06 5.66 16.31
CA GLY A 95 3.17 4.37 16.97
C GLY A 95 2.76 3.18 16.11
N ALA A 96 2.27 2.13 16.78
CA ALA A 96 2.06 0.83 16.16
C ALA A 96 1.00 0.88 15.04
N PHE A 97 1.44 0.53 13.83
CA PHE A 97 0.61 0.39 12.65
C PHE A 97 0.53 -1.07 12.24
N ALA A 98 -0.69 -1.59 12.08
CA ALA A 98 -0.94 -2.93 11.57
C ALA A 98 -2.18 -2.92 10.68
N GLN A 99 -2.00 -3.12 9.38
CA GLN A 99 -3.10 -3.10 8.40
C GLN A 99 -2.92 -4.17 7.32
N SER A 100 -4.04 -4.60 6.73
CA SER A 100 -4.01 -5.51 5.58
C SER A 100 -3.92 -4.71 4.29
N PHE A 101 -2.90 -4.97 3.47
CA PHE A 101 -2.71 -4.40 2.14
C PHE A 101 -3.18 -5.37 1.07
N GLY A 102 -3.92 -4.86 0.09
CA GLY A 102 -4.34 -5.59 -1.10
C GLY A 102 -3.44 -5.32 -2.29
N VAL A 103 -3.18 -6.36 -3.07
CA VAL A 103 -2.59 -6.27 -4.40
C VAL A 103 -3.41 -7.03 -5.42
N ARG A 104 -3.36 -6.56 -6.67
CA ARG A 104 -4.08 -7.10 -7.81
C ARG A 104 -3.14 -7.30 -8.98
N TYR A 105 -3.30 -8.41 -9.70
CA TYR A 105 -2.54 -8.68 -10.91
C TYR A 105 -3.21 -8.02 -12.12
N VAL A 106 -2.55 -7.02 -12.69
CA VAL A 106 -3.06 -6.21 -13.80
C VAL A 106 -2.00 -6.15 -14.89
N LYS A 107 -2.36 -6.52 -16.13
CA LYS A 107 -1.49 -6.41 -17.32
C LYS A 107 -0.05 -6.88 -17.02
N ASP A 108 0.06 -8.11 -16.53
CA ASP A 108 1.31 -8.82 -16.27
C ASP A 108 2.14 -8.37 -15.05
N ARG A 109 1.58 -7.56 -14.15
CA ARG A 109 2.26 -7.17 -12.90
C ARG A 109 1.32 -7.05 -11.71
N TRP A 110 1.87 -7.18 -10.51
CA TRP A 110 1.14 -6.86 -9.28
C TRP A 110 1.13 -5.34 -9.04
N LEU A 111 -0.02 -4.82 -8.62
CA LEU A 111 -0.25 -3.42 -8.25
C LEU A 111 -1.00 -3.36 -6.91
N VAL A 112 -0.73 -2.35 -6.09
CA VAL A 112 -1.43 -2.09 -4.82
C VAL A 112 -2.85 -1.60 -5.12
N SER A 113 -3.84 -2.22 -4.48
CA SER A 113 -5.26 -1.83 -4.60
C SER A 113 -5.75 -1.02 -3.39
N GLY A 114 -4.96 -0.91 -2.33
CA GLY A 114 -5.28 -0.15 -1.10
C GLY A 114 -4.93 -0.94 0.17
N PHE A 115 -5.28 -0.40 1.33
CA PHE A 115 -5.15 -1.06 2.63
C PHE A 115 -6.40 -0.91 3.48
N GLY A 116 -6.60 -1.80 4.46
CA GLY A 116 -7.74 -1.78 5.38
C GLY A 116 -8.36 -3.15 5.60
N SER A 117 -9.50 -3.17 6.30
CA SER A 117 -10.17 -4.38 6.78
C SER A 117 -11.18 -4.98 5.81
N GLY A 118 -11.18 -4.58 4.54
CA GLY A 118 -11.96 -5.28 3.51
C GLY A 118 -11.77 -6.78 3.64
#